data_AF-A0A2I0AWL1-F1
#
_entry.id   AF-A0A2I0AWL1-F1
#
_cell.length_a   1.000
_cell.length_b   1.000
_cell.length_c   1.000
_cell.angle_alpha   90.00
_cell.angle_beta   90.00
_cell.angle_gamma   90.00
#
_symmetry.space_group_name_H-M   'P 1'
#
loop_
_entity.id
_entity.type
_entity.pdbx_description
1 polymer ?
#
loop_
_entity_poly.entity_id
_entity_poly.type
_entity_poly.pdbx_seq_one_letter_code
_entity_poly.pdbx_strand_id
1 'polypeptide(L)'
;MRVLAYTCPWPADHPKSEEYYSNPRLAAYALPYAPILSGSDAAKDSLRKEVEMLKIKDHWKKAYFYLWDEPLNMEQYEVIRSMSREIQTYAPDARVLTTYYCGPTDAQVAPSTFEAFVKVPNLLRPHTQIFCTSEWVLGTREDLVNDITSELQPENGEEWWTYVCMGPSDPHPNWHLGMRGTQHRAVMWRVWKEGGTGFLYWGANCYEKAIVPSAEIRFRRGLPPGDGVLFYPGEVFSSSHEPVASTRLERLLSGLQDIEYLKLYSEKFSREESIALLEKTGVYLGPERYTLDHMPVDMMRAEIYHTC
;
A
#
# COMPACT_ATOMS: atom_id res chain seq x y z
N MET A 1 -1.74 2.57 -10.77
CA MET A 1 -1.76 1.93 -9.43
C MET A 1 -1.55 3.00 -8.35
N ARG A 2 -2.15 2.91 -7.16
CA ARG A 2 -1.79 3.80 -6.02
C ARG A 2 -0.76 3.11 -5.12
N VAL A 3 0.28 3.83 -4.71
CA VAL A 3 1.26 3.33 -3.73
C VAL A 3 1.28 4.32 -2.57
N LEU A 4 1.28 3.80 -1.33
CA LEU A 4 1.34 4.62 -0.13
C LEU A 4 2.51 5.62 -0.18
N ALA A 5 2.21 6.87 0.11
CA ALA A 5 3.18 7.90 0.47
C ALA A 5 2.75 8.57 1.77
N TYR A 6 3.70 8.87 2.65
CA TYR A 6 3.43 9.60 3.88
C TYR A 6 3.18 11.09 3.62
N THR A 7 2.59 11.75 4.61
CA THR A 7 2.29 13.18 4.58
C THR A 7 3.53 14.04 4.28
N CYS A 8 3.30 15.22 3.71
CA CYS A 8 4.36 16.21 3.55
C CYS A 8 4.89 16.62 4.94
N PRO A 9 6.23 16.74 5.15
CA PRO A 9 6.78 17.19 6.42
C PRO A 9 6.50 18.67 6.72
N TRP A 10 6.01 19.43 5.74
CA TRP A 10 5.65 20.84 5.90
C TRP A 10 4.18 20.96 6.32
N PRO A 11 3.83 21.97 7.14
CA PRO A 11 2.44 22.27 7.48
C PRO A 11 1.58 22.54 6.24
N ALA A 12 0.27 22.26 6.30
CA ALA A 12 -0.62 22.39 5.13
C ALA A 12 -0.71 23.80 4.52
N ASP A 13 -0.46 24.85 5.28
CA ASP A 13 -0.43 26.25 4.81
C ASP A 13 0.91 26.65 4.15
N HIS A 14 1.91 25.78 4.21
CA HIS A 14 3.23 26.05 3.65
C HIS A 14 3.25 25.81 2.12
N PRO A 15 3.88 26.68 1.31
CA PRO A 15 3.92 26.53 -0.16
C PRO A 15 4.50 25.19 -0.65
N LYS A 16 5.48 24.63 0.07
CA LYS A 16 6.05 23.31 -0.25
C LYS A 16 5.05 22.15 -0.09
N SER A 17 4.03 22.30 0.76
CA SER A 17 2.97 21.30 0.92
C SER A 17 2.09 21.27 -0.32
N GLU A 18 1.71 22.45 -0.82
CA GLU A 18 0.99 22.58 -2.09
C GLU A 18 1.80 21.99 -3.25
N GLU A 19 3.08 22.35 -3.38
CA GLU A 19 3.97 21.79 -4.42
C GLU A 19 4.05 20.26 -4.34
N TYR A 20 4.19 19.72 -3.14
CA TYR A 20 4.27 18.28 -2.91
C TYR A 20 2.96 17.56 -3.28
N TYR A 21 1.83 18.01 -2.74
CA TYR A 21 0.53 17.34 -2.94
C TYR A 21 -0.02 17.48 -4.36
N SER A 22 0.24 18.62 -5.01
CA SER A 22 -0.15 18.87 -6.39
C SER A 22 0.75 18.15 -7.41
N ASN A 23 1.86 17.54 -6.99
CA ASN A 23 2.71 16.78 -7.91
C ASN A 23 1.91 15.66 -8.60
N PRO A 24 1.88 15.59 -9.95
CA PRO A 24 1.10 14.59 -10.67
C PRO A 24 1.62 13.16 -10.45
N ARG A 25 2.89 13.00 -10.04
CA ARG A 25 3.47 11.70 -9.69
C ARG A 25 2.98 11.17 -8.34
N LEU A 26 2.47 12.05 -7.47
CA LEU A 26 1.89 11.64 -6.18
C LEU A 26 0.47 11.13 -6.42
N ALA A 27 0.26 9.83 -6.23
CA ALA A 27 -1.02 9.16 -6.49
C ALA A 27 -1.96 9.14 -5.27
N ALA A 28 -1.40 9.08 -4.07
CA ALA A 28 -2.12 9.10 -2.80
C ALA A 28 -1.19 9.59 -1.68
N TYR A 29 -1.74 10.13 -0.60
CA TYR A 29 -0.97 10.46 0.60
C TYR A 29 -1.77 10.26 1.88
N ALA A 30 -1.12 9.70 2.90
CA ALA A 30 -1.70 9.56 4.23
C ALA A 30 -1.62 10.90 4.97
N LEU A 31 -2.74 11.39 5.49
CA LEU A 31 -2.76 12.50 6.43
C LEU A 31 -2.41 12.02 7.83
N PRO A 32 -1.66 12.83 8.60
CA PRO A 32 -1.30 12.47 9.95
C PRO A 32 -2.55 12.44 10.80
N TYR A 33 -2.92 11.23 11.23
CA TYR A 33 -3.86 11.02 12.30
C TYR A 33 -3.06 10.52 13.48
N ALA A 34 -2.48 11.43 14.25
CA ALA A 34 -1.89 11.02 15.51
C ALA A 34 -3.04 10.50 16.39
N PRO A 35 -2.98 9.26 16.93
CA PRO A 35 -3.74 9.01 18.15
C PRO A 35 -3.22 10.07 19.10
N ILE A 36 -4.11 10.98 19.48
CA ILE A 36 -3.74 12.17 20.20
C ILE A 36 -3.01 11.69 21.45
N LEU A 37 -1.67 11.78 21.47
CA LEU A 37 -0.82 11.41 22.60
C LEU A 37 -1.12 12.27 23.84
N SER A 38 -2.11 13.17 23.74
CA SER A 38 -2.65 14.01 24.82
C SER A 38 -4.18 14.04 24.91
N GLY A 39 -4.96 13.37 24.05
CA GLY A 39 -6.43 13.52 23.97
C GLY A 39 -6.96 14.97 23.97
N SER A 40 -6.12 15.98 23.72
CA SER A 40 -6.46 17.36 24.01
C SER A 40 -7.22 18.02 22.86
N ASP A 41 -8.16 18.89 23.20
CA ASP A 41 -8.95 19.67 22.23
C ASP A 41 -8.05 20.41 21.22
N ALA A 42 -6.87 20.86 21.64
CA ALA A 42 -5.90 21.53 20.78
C ALA A 42 -5.40 20.68 19.60
N ALA A 43 -5.22 19.37 19.78
CA ALA A 43 -4.77 18.49 18.71
C ALA A 43 -5.90 18.21 17.71
N LYS A 44 -7.13 18.04 18.21
CA LYS A 44 -8.34 17.92 17.38
C LYS A 44 -8.57 19.17 16.55
N ASP A 45 -8.43 20.34 17.17
CA ASP A 45 -8.54 21.63 16.47
C ASP A 45 -7.45 21.81 15.41
N SER A 46 -6.22 21.36 15.69
CA SER A 46 -5.12 21.40 14.72
C SER A 46 -5.42 20.53 13.50
N LEU A 47 -5.84 19.28 13.72
CA LEU A 47 -6.21 18.36 12.64
C LEU A 47 -7.37 18.94 11.81
N ARG A 48 -8.40 19.45 12.48
CA ARG A 48 -9.55 20.05 11.82
C ARG A 48 -9.15 21.23 10.93
N LYS A 49 -8.31 22.14 11.42
CA LYS A 49 -7.79 23.28 10.63
C LYS A 49 -7.02 22.79 9.42
N GLU A 50 -6.17 21.79 9.60
CA GLU A 50 -5.41 21.19 8.50
C GLU A 50 -6.33 20.62 7.42
N VAL A 51 -7.34 19.85 7.83
CA VAL A 51 -8.33 19.27 6.91
C VAL A 51 -9.17 20.34 6.23
N GLU A 52 -9.60 21.38 6.94
CA GLU A 52 -10.37 22.49 6.35
C GLU A 52 -9.58 23.24 5.26
N MET A 53 -8.24 23.34 5.41
CA MET A 53 -7.36 23.90 4.38
C MET A 53 -7.16 22.97 3.19
N LEU A 54 -6.97 21.67 3.44
CA LEU A 54 -6.64 20.71 2.39
C LEU A 54 -7.87 20.28 1.58
N LYS A 55 -9.06 20.22 2.19
CA LYS A 55 -10.28 19.70 1.53
C LYS A 55 -10.79 20.55 0.37
N ILE A 56 -10.42 21.83 0.34
CA ILE A 56 -10.78 22.74 -0.75
C ILE A 56 -9.81 22.65 -1.94
N LYS A 57 -8.76 21.83 -1.85
CA LYS A 57 -7.72 21.68 -2.87
C LYS A 57 -8.04 20.52 -3.81
N ASP A 58 -7.67 20.65 -5.09
CA ASP A 58 -7.89 19.61 -6.11
C ASP A 58 -7.20 18.27 -5.79
N HIS A 59 -6.11 18.32 -5.02
CA HIS A 59 -5.37 17.15 -4.60
C HIS A 59 -6.00 16.43 -3.40
N TRP A 60 -7.06 16.96 -2.77
CA TRP A 60 -7.77 16.32 -1.64
C TRP A 60 -8.22 14.89 -1.97
N LYS A 61 -8.65 14.65 -3.21
CA LYS A 61 -9.01 13.31 -3.71
C LYS A 61 -7.89 12.26 -3.62
N LYS A 62 -6.64 12.68 -3.36
CA LYS A 62 -5.48 11.81 -3.12
C LYS A 62 -5.26 11.51 -1.63
N ALA A 63 -5.84 12.31 -0.74
CA ALA A 63 -5.72 12.17 0.70
C ALA A 63 -6.51 10.97 1.23
N TYR A 64 -5.99 10.36 2.29
CA TYR A 64 -6.70 9.41 3.13
C TYR A 64 -6.14 9.45 4.55
N PHE A 65 -6.90 8.94 5.51
CA PHE A 65 -6.45 8.79 6.90
C PHE A 65 -6.08 7.33 7.16
N TYR A 66 -4.84 7.08 7.58
CA TYR A 66 -4.44 5.76 8.07
C TYR A 66 -4.69 5.70 9.58
N LEU A 67 -5.84 5.17 9.98
CA LEU A 67 -6.33 5.29 11.37
C LEU A 67 -5.86 4.18 12.31
N TRP A 68 -5.64 2.98 11.79
CA TRP A 68 -5.33 1.82 12.63
C TRP A 68 -4.56 0.76 11.86
N ASP A 69 -3.59 0.18 12.56
CA ASP A 69 -2.78 -0.94 12.06
C ASP A 69 -3.30 -2.26 12.65
N GLU A 70 -3.87 -3.11 11.79
CA GLU A 70 -4.25 -4.51 12.09
C GLU A 70 -5.13 -4.71 13.36
N PRO A 71 -6.41 -4.25 13.37
CA PRO A 71 -7.29 -4.42 14.52
C PRO A 71 -7.70 -5.89 14.73
N LEU A 72 -7.77 -6.32 15.99
CA LEU A 72 -7.90 -7.73 16.41
C LEU A 72 -9.21 -8.08 17.13
N ASN A 73 -9.98 -7.08 17.58
CA ASN A 73 -11.19 -7.27 18.35
C ASN A 73 -12.22 -6.16 18.11
N MET A 74 -13.48 -6.39 18.51
CA MET A 74 -14.58 -5.48 18.24
C MET A 74 -14.45 -4.12 18.94
N GLU A 75 -13.76 -4.05 20.08
CA GLU A 75 -13.46 -2.79 20.75
C GLU A 75 -12.60 -1.88 19.84
N GLN A 76 -11.53 -2.41 19.26
CA GLN A 76 -10.67 -1.68 18.34
C GLN A 76 -11.41 -1.26 17.07
N TYR A 77 -12.30 -2.12 16.55
CA TYR A 77 -13.16 -1.76 15.42
C TYR A 77 -14.06 -0.58 15.77
N GLU A 78 -14.66 -0.53 16.97
CA GLU A 78 -15.49 0.62 17.38
C GLU A 78 -14.65 1.89 17.55
N VAL A 79 -13.39 1.79 18.00
CA VAL A 79 -12.48 2.95 18.02
C VAL A 79 -12.24 3.49 16.61
N ILE A 80 -11.98 2.62 15.61
CA ILE A 80 -11.85 3.02 14.19
C ILE A 80 -13.09 3.76 13.72
N ARG A 81 -14.28 3.20 14.00
CA ARG A 81 -15.56 3.82 13.63
C ARG A 81 -15.74 5.18 14.30
N SER A 82 -15.40 5.30 15.58
CA SER A 82 -15.48 6.57 16.32
C SER A 82 -14.56 7.65 15.73
N MET A 83 -13.31 7.31 15.44
CA MET A 83 -12.34 8.21 14.80
C MET A 83 -12.80 8.64 13.41
N SER A 84 -13.29 7.69 12.61
CA SER A 84 -13.85 7.97 11.28
C SER A 84 -15.08 8.87 11.34
N ARG A 85 -16.02 8.61 12.27
CA ARG A 85 -17.20 9.47 12.50
C ARG A 85 -16.79 10.90 12.85
N GLU A 86 -15.78 11.07 13.71
CA GLU A 86 -15.28 12.39 14.08
C GLU A 86 -14.75 13.16 12.86
N ILE A 87 -13.90 12.54 12.04
CA ILE A 87 -13.40 13.15 10.80
C ILE A 87 -14.56 13.51 9.85
N GLN A 88 -15.50 12.58 9.68
CA GLN A 88 -16.65 12.75 8.77
C GLN A 88 -17.56 13.91 9.17
N THR A 89 -17.52 14.40 10.41
CA THR A 89 -18.29 15.60 10.82
C THR A 89 -17.85 16.88 10.10
N TYR A 90 -16.59 16.97 9.67
CA TYR A 90 -16.04 18.14 8.97
C TYR A 90 -15.44 17.83 7.59
N ALA A 91 -15.26 16.55 7.25
CA ALA A 91 -14.89 16.06 5.92
C ALA A 91 -15.67 14.77 5.58
N PRO A 92 -16.94 14.87 5.13
CA PRO A 92 -17.79 13.71 4.84
C PRO A 92 -17.27 12.78 3.75
N ASP A 93 -16.42 13.29 2.85
CA ASP A 93 -15.79 12.57 1.74
C ASP A 93 -14.39 12.03 2.09
N ALA A 94 -13.95 12.17 3.35
CA ALA A 94 -12.68 11.67 3.83
C ALA A 94 -12.60 10.14 3.65
N ARG A 95 -11.53 9.68 3.02
CA ARG A 95 -11.23 8.26 2.87
C ARG A 95 -10.42 7.76 4.06
N VAL A 96 -10.80 6.62 4.61
CA VAL A 96 -10.08 5.95 5.70
C VAL A 96 -9.45 4.66 5.17
N LEU A 97 -8.18 4.45 5.51
CA LEU A 97 -7.44 3.20 5.29
C LEU A 97 -7.32 2.43 6.61
N THR A 98 -7.59 1.13 6.56
CA THR A 98 -7.34 0.20 7.66
C THR A 98 -6.61 -1.03 7.11
N THR A 99 -5.46 -1.37 7.71
CA THR A 99 -4.75 -2.63 7.42
C THR A 99 -5.31 -3.76 8.25
N TYR A 100 -5.32 -4.98 7.71
CA TYR A 100 -5.73 -6.17 8.44
C TYR A 100 -5.16 -7.46 7.84
N TYR A 101 -4.93 -8.43 8.71
CA TYR A 101 -4.53 -9.80 8.34
C TYR A 101 -5.50 -10.86 8.88
N CYS A 102 -6.46 -10.46 9.71
CA CYS A 102 -7.50 -11.32 10.25
C CYS A 102 -8.77 -10.50 10.52
N GLY A 103 -9.89 -11.19 10.77
CA GLY A 103 -11.08 -10.58 11.35
C GLY A 103 -11.02 -10.53 12.88
N PRO A 104 -11.96 -9.82 13.53
CA PRO A 104 -12.00 -9.71 14.99
C PRO A 104 -12.25 -11.07 15.64
N THR A 105 -11.45 -11.39 16.65
CA THR A 105 -11.43 -12.71 17.31
C THR A 105 -12.62 -12.95 18.26
N ASP A 106 -13.24 -11.89 18.74
CA ASP A 106 -14.36 -11.86 19.69
C ASP A 106 -15.72 -11.63 19.03
N ALA A 107 -15.74 -11.46 17.72
CA ALA A 107 -16.95 -11.30 16.96
C ALA A 107 -17.69 -12.64 16.83
N GLN A 108 -18.93 -12.72 17.31
CA GLN A 108 -19.86 -13.83 17.02
C GLN A 108 -20.31 -13.88 15.54
N VAL A 109 -19.53 -13.27 14.65
CA VAL A 109 -19.88 -13.00 13.26
C VAL A 109 -19.57 -14.20 12.36
N ALA A 110 -18.63 -15.07 12.78
CA ALA A 110 -18.24 -16.23 12.00
C ALA A 110 -17.65 -17.37 12.85
N PRO A 111 -17.97 -18.65 12.58
CA PRO A 111 -17.37 -19.81 13.24
C PRO A 111 -15.88 -20.04 12.94
N SER A 112 -15.28 -19.38 11.93
CA SER A 112 -13.87 -19.55 11.56
C SER A 112 -13.11 -18.22 11.34
N THR A 113 -11.79 -18.24 11.53
CA THR A 113 -10.91 -17.08 11.37
C THR A 113 -10.91 -16.49 9.95
N PHE A 114 -11.02 -17.33 8.91
CA PHE A 114 -11.05 -16.86 7.52
C PHE A 114 -12.38 -16.22 7.16
N GLU A 115 -13.49 -16.74 7.65
CA GLU A 115 -14.79 -16.12 7.42
C GLU A 115 -14.88 -14.76 8.13
N ALA A 116 -14.34 -14.64 9.35
CA ALA A 116 -14.20 -13.35 10.01
C ALA A 116 -13.33 -12.37 9.19
N PHE A 117 -12.25 -12.87 8.58
CA PHE A 117 -11.36 -12.09 7.72
C PHE A 117 -12.07 -11.56 6.46
N VAL A 118 -12.84 -12.41 5.78
CA VAL A 118 -13.65 -12.03 4.60
C VAL A 118 -14.70 -10.97 4.96
N LYS A 119 -15.26 -11.02 6.17
CA LYS A 119 -16.32 -10.09 6.61
C LYS A 119 -15.84 -8.73 7.12
N VAL A 120 -14.53 -8.46 7.16
CA VAL A 120 -13.99 -7.17 7.63
C VAL A 120 -14.58 -5.95 6.91
N PRO A 121 -14.76 -5.94 5.56
CA PRO A 121 -15.43 -4.83 4.88
C PRO A 121 -16.80 -4.51 5.44
N ASN A 122 -17.64 -5.51 5.71
CA ASN A 122 -18.97 -5.32 6.30
C ASN A 122 -18.90 -4.73 7.73
N LEU A 123 -17.90 -5.12 8.50
CA LEU A 123 -17.74 -4.64 9.88
C LEU A 123 -17.26 -3.20 9.95
N LEU A 124 -16.45 -2.75 8.99
CA LEU A 124 -15.90 -1.40 9.00
C LEU A 124 -16.72 -0.42 8.14
N ARG A 125 -17.63 -0.88 7.28
CA ARG A 125 -18.52 0.00 6.51
C ARG A 125 -19.45 0.81 7.43
N PRO A 126 -19.74 2.09 7.12
CA PRO A 126 -19.18 2.93 6.05
C PRO A 126 -17.91 3.70 6.44
N HIS A 127 -17.26 3.31 7.54
CA HIS A 127 -16.19 4.05 8.20
C HIS A 127 -14.79 3.80 7.61
N THR A 128 -14.65 2.88 6.66
CA THR A 128 -13.40 2.58 5.92
C THR A 128 -13.69 2.54 4.43
N GLN A 129 -12.81 3.13 3.63
CA GLN A 129 -12.89 3.17 2.17
C GLN A 129 -11.74 2.39 1.53
N ILE A 130 -10.60 2.26 2.21
CA ILE A 130 -9.44 1.55 1.69
C ILE A 130 -9.15 0.36 2.61
N PHE A 131 -9.49 -0.83 2.14
CA PHE A 131 -9.29 -2.09 2.84
C PHE A 131 -7.94 -2.68 2.43
N CYS A 132 -6.97 -2.69 3.34
CA CYS A 132 -5.60 -3.06 3.02
C CYS A 132 -5.20 -4.42 3.63
N THR A 133 -5.12 -5.48 2.83
CA THR A 133 -4.90 -6.86 3.32
C THR A 133 -3.46 -7.35 3.22
N SER A 134 -3.03 -8.16 4.19
CA SER A 134 -1.70 -8.78 4.16
C SER A 134 -1.58 -9.84 3.08
N GLU A 135 -0.60 -9.71 2.17
CA GLU A 135 -0.29 -10.74 1.17
C GLU A 135 0.19 -12.06 1.79
N TRP A 136 0.69 -12.01 3.03
CA TRP A 136 1.10 -13.20 3.78
C TRP A 136 -0.09 -14.13 4.07
N VAL A 137 -1.22 -13.57 4.49
CA VAL A 137 -2.42 -14.36 4.81
C VAL A 137 -3.13 -14.85 3.56
N LEU A 138 -3.08 -14.09 2.48
CA LEU A 138 -3.60 -14.52 1.18
C LEU A 138 -2.87 -15.78 0.69
N GLY A 139 -1.56 -15.91 0.95
CA GLY A 139 -0.79 -17.09 0.56
C GLY A 139 -1.00 -17.41 -0.94
N THR A 140 -1.33 -18.66 -1.26
CA THR A 140 -1.70 -19.11 -2.62
C THR A 140 -3.21 -19.20 -2.87
N ARG A 141 -4.03 -18.67 -1.95
CA ARG A 141 -5.50 -18.82 -1.94
C ARG A 141 -6.19 -17.78 -2.83
N GLU A 142 -6.23 -18.04 -4.13
CA GLU A 142 -6.99 -17.21 -5.08
C GLU A 142 -8.51 -17.22 -4.77
N ASP A 143 -9.03 -18.30 -4.18
CA ASP A 143 -10.40 -18.37 -3.69
C ASP A 143 -10.66 -17.37 -2.56
N LEU A 144 -9.72 -17.22 -1.62
CA LEU A 144 -9.83 -16.22 -0.55
C LEU A 144 -9.78 -14.79 -1.09
N VAL A 145 -8.93 -14.53 -2.09
CA VAL A 145 -8.90 -13.24 -2.80
C VAL A 145 -10.26 -12.93 -3.42
N ASN A 146 -10.87 -13.91 -4.11
CA ASN A 146 -12.19 -13.75 -4.72
C ASN A 146 -13.27 -13.50 -3.66
N ASP A 147 -13.24 -14.20 -2.54
CA ASP A 147 -14.19 -14.00 -1.43
C ASP A 147 -14.07 -12.58 -0.86
N ILE A 148 -12.85 -12.09 -0.59
CA ILE A 148 -12.63 -10.73 -0.06
C ILE A 148 -13.09 -9.68 -1.06
N THR A 149 -12.68 -9.80 -2.32
CA THR A 149 -13.01 -8.80 -3.35
C THR A 149 -14.50 -8.76 -3.67
N SER A 150 -15.23 -9.88 -3.49
CA SER A 150 -16.68 -9.94 -3.64
C SER A 150 -17.46 -9.23 -2.53
N GLU A 151 -16.85 -8.98 -1.36
CA GLU A 151 -17.47 -8.25 -0.24
C GLU A 151 -17.32 -6.73 -0.37
N LEU A 152 -16.50 -6.26 -1.31
CA LEU A 152 -16.26 -4.85 -1.56
C LEU A 152 -17.35 -4.25 -2.44
N GLN A 153 -17.60 -2.95 -2.22
CA GLN A 153 -18.61 -2.15 -2.93
C GLN A 153 -17.93 -0.97 -3.64
N PRO A 154 -17.32 -1.17 -4.82
CA PRO A 154 -16.62 -0.10 -5.56
C PRO A 154 -17.51 1.12 -5.87
N GLU A 155 -18.82 0.91 -6.02
CA GLU A 155 -19.81 1.98 -6.21
C GLU A 155 -19.91 2.94 -5.01
N ASN A 156 -19.49 2.48 -3.82
CA ASN A 156 -19.39 3.29 -2.61
C ASN A 156 -17.99 3.89 -2.41
N GLY A 157 -17.12 3.81 -3.43
CA GLY A 157 -15.76 4.30 -3.37
C GLY A 157 -14.82 3.40 -2.58
N GLU A 158 -15.17 2.12 -2.38
CA GLU A 158 -14.31 1.15 -1.71
C GLU A 158 -13.16 0.70 -2.62
N GLU A 159 -11.98 0.60 -2.03
CA GLU A 159 -10.72 0.22 -2.66
C GLU A 159 -10.13 -0.99 -1.93
N TRP A 160 -9.51 -1.89 -2.69
CA TRP A 160 -8.74 -2.99 -2.14
C TRP A 160 -7.25 -2.74 -2.34
N TRP A 161 -6.51 -2.65 -1.25
CA TRP A 161 -5.07 -2.54 -1.28
C TRP A 161 -4.45 -3.81 -0.67
N THR A 162 -3.21 -4.11 -1.04
CA THR A 162 -2.43 -5.16 -0.35
C THR A 162 -1.15 -4.57 0.23
N TYR A 163 -0.54 -5.30 1.15
CA TYR A 163 0.79 -4.96 1.67
C TYR A 163 1.64 -6.19 1.93
N VAL A 164 2.95 -5.95 1.90
CA VAL A 164 3.99 -6.85 2.40
C VAL A 164 4.72 -6.21 3.58
N CYS A 165 5.27 -7.06 4.45
CA CYS A 165 6.05 -6.66 5.62
C CYS A 165 7.12 -7.73 5.86
N MET A 166 7.26 -8.21 7.10
CA MET A 166 8.12 -9.35 7.44
C MET A 166 7.75 -10.64 6.70
N GLY A 167 6.51 -10.73 6.22
CA GLY A 167 6.03 -11.75 5.30
C GLY A 167 5.27 -11.14 4.11
N PRO A 168 5.01 -11.93 3.05
CA PRO A 168 5.42 -13.33 2.92
C PRO A 168 6.93 -13.47 2.60
N SER A 169 7.48 -14.67 2.76
CA SER A 169 8.89 -14.99 2.49
C SER A 169 9.00 -15.88 1.26
N ASP A 170 10.23 -16.13 0.79
CA ASP A 170 10.50 -17.08 -0.30
C ASP A 170 9.71 -18.40 -0.12
N PRO A 171 9.01 -18.89 -1.15
CA PRO A 171 9.08 -18.49 -2.56
C PRO A 171 8.19 -17.30 -2.97
N HIS A 172 7.48 -16.67 -2.03
CA HIS A 172 6.57 -15.56 -2.33
C HIS A 172 7.32 -14.25 -2.59
N PRO A 173 6.76 -13.35 -3.42
CA PRO A 173 7.38 -12.05 -3.68
C PRO A 173 7.31 -11.15 -2.44
N ASN A 174 8.40 -10.43 -2.17
CA ASN A 174 8.50 -9.38 -1.16
C ASN A 174 9.69 -8.48 -1.52
N TRP A 175 10.06 -7.48 -0.70
CA TRP A 175 11.18 -6.54 -0.88
C TRP A 175 12.33 -6.72 0.11
N HIS A 176 12.46 -7.93 0.66
CA HIS A 176 13.59 -8.27 1.53
C HIS A 176 14.92 -8.18 0.75
N LEU A 177 15.99 -7.85 1.47
CA LEU A 177 17.32 -7.57 0.90
C LEU A 177 17.90 -8.74 0.11
N GLY A 178 17.68 -9.98 0.58
CA GLY A 178 18.22 -11.19 -0.03
C GLY A 178 17.46 -11.69 -1.26
N MET A 179 16.33 -11.07 -1.61
CA MET A 179 15.48 -11.49 -2.72
C MET A 179 15.99 -10.99 -4.07
N ARG A 180 15.64 -11.71 -5.14
CA ARG A 180 15.99 -11.37 -6.52
C ARG A 180 15.17 -10.17 -7.02
N GLY A 181 15.72 -9.44 -7.98
CA GLY A 181 15.04 -8.29 -8.58
C GLY A 181 13.69 -8.62 -9.22
N THR A 182 13.49 -9.86 -9.71
CA THR A 182 12.19 -10.33 -10.21
C THR A 182 11.19 -10.58 -9.09
N GLN A 183 11.62 -11.10 -7.93
CA GLN A 183 10.76 -11.21 -6.74
C GLN A 183 10.25 -9.84 -6.30
N HIS A 184 11.12 -8.82 -6.37
CA HIS A 184 10.72 -7.44 -6.05
C HIS A 184 9.65 -6.91 -7.00
N ARG A 185 9.76 -7.21 -8.30
CA ARG A 185 8.75 -6.81 -9.31
C ARG A 185 7.44 -7.59 -9.17
N ALA A 186 7.53 -8.87 -8.85
CA ALA A 186 6.41 -9.79 -8.75
C ALA A 186 5.39 -9.41 -7.66
N VAL A 187 5.79 -8.59 -6.67
CA VAL A 187 4.84 -7.96 -5.74
C VAL A 187 3.78 -7.19 -6.52
N MET A 188 4.18 -6.34 -7.47
CA MET A 188 3.22 -5.55 -8.26
C MET A 188 2.45 -6.39 -9.28
N TRP A 189 3.06 -7.44 -9.84
CA TRP A 189 2.37 -8.37 -10.73
C TRP A 189 1.24 -9.12 -9.99
N ARG A 190 1.46 -9.47 -8.71
CA ARG A 190 0.43 -10.04 -7.84
C ARG A 190 -0.72 -9.05 -7.66
N VAL A 191 -0.43 -7.82 -7.23
CA VAL A 191 -1.44 -6.76 -7.05
C VAL A 191 -2.29 -6.62 -8.32
N TRP A 192 -1.65 -6.58 -9.49
CA TRP A 192 -2.38 -6.50 -10.76
C TRP A 192 -3.24 -7.73 -11.04
N LYS A 193 -2.70 -8.95 -10.92
CA LYS A 193 -3.45 -10.18 -11.20
C LYS A 193 -4.67 -10.31 -10.29
N GLU A 194 -4.46 -10.11 -8.99
CA GLU A 194 -5.47 -10.30 -7.95
C GLU A 194 -6.52 -9.16 -7.92
N GLY A 195 -6.25 -8.01 -8.55
CA GLY A 195 -7.23 -6.92 -8.69
C GLY A 195 -7.11 -5.82 -7.63
N GLY A 196 -5.97 -5.72 -6.96
CA GLY A 196 -5.68 -4.61 -6.06
C GLY A 196 -5.64 -3.26 -6.79
N THR A 197 -6.22 -2.24 -6.17
CA THR A 197 -6.24 -0.85 -6.68
C THR A 197 -5.13 0.01 -6.08
N GLY A 198 -4.48 -0.48 -5.02
CA GLY A 198 -3.28 0.12 -4.46
C GLY A 198 -2.43 -0.85 -3.65
N PHE A 199 -1.30 -0.33 -3.18
CA PHE A 199 -0.30 -1.08 -2.44
C PHE A 199 0.29 -0.24 -1.31
N LEU A 200 0.46 -0.85 -0.14
CA LEU A 200 1.08 -0.24 1.03
C LEU A 200 2.41 -0.93 1.36
N TYR A 201 3.41 -0.11 1.67
CA TYR A 201 4.64 -0.57 2.30
C TYR A 201 4.90 0.25 3.55
N TRP A 202 5.11 -0.44 4.67
CA TRP A 202 5.05 0.15 6.01
C TRP A 202 6.20 1.13 6.32
N GLY A 203 7.29 1.11 5.55
CA GLY A 203 8.42 2.00 5.78
C GLY A 203 9.46 1.97 4.67
N ALA A 204 10.10 3.10 4.40
CA ALA A 204 11.15 3.20 3.37
C ALA A 204 12.54 3.59 3.91
N ASN A 205 12.64 3.94 5.19
CA ASN A 205 13.86 4.38 5.87
C ASN A 205 13.89 3.99 7.36
N CYS A 206 13.25 2.88 7.73
CA CYS A 206 13.07 2.43 9.12
C CYS A 206 14.27 1.63 9.65
N TYR A 207 15.41 2.30 9.82
CA TYR A 207 16.63 1.72 10.42
C TYR A 207 16.45 1.36 11.91
N GLU A 208 17.34 0.49 12.44
CA GLU A 208 17.39 0.17 13.89
C GLU A 208 17.83 1.39 14.70
N LYS A 209 18.94 2.01 14.27
CA LYS A 209 19.53 3.22 14.84
C LYS A 209 20.23 3.96 13.71
N ALA A 210 19.60 5.00 13.18
CA ALA A 210 20.25 5.98 12.32
C ALA A 210 19.98 7.36 12.91
N ILE A 211 20.84 7.77 13.84
CA ILE A 211 20.74 9.09 14.51
C ILE A 211 21.46 10.16 13.67
N VAL A 212 22.42 9.74 12.83
CA VAL A 212 23.15 10.61 11.89
C VAL A 212 23.29 9.93 10.53
N PRO A 213 23.32 10.68 9.40
CA PRO A 213 23.39 10.11 8.06
C PRO A 213 24.67 9.28 7.79
N SER A 214 25.78 9.59 8.46
CA SER A 214 27.06 8.87 8.29
C SER A 214 27.20 7.60 9.12
N ALA A 215 26.16 7.20 9.89
CA ALA A 215 26.23 6.02 10.76
C ALA A 215 26.24 4.71 9.95
N GLU A 216 26.81 3.66 10.55
CA GLU A 216 26.72 2.31 10.00
C GLU A 216 25.26 1.90 9.76
N ILE A 217 24.97 1.34 8.59
CA ILE A 217 23.64 0.85 8.24
C ILE A 217 23.32 -0.39 9.08
N ARG A 218 22.33 -0.27 9.96
CA ARG A 218 21.80 -1.39 10.76
C ARG A 218 20.30 -1.54 10.55
N PHE A 219 19.90 -2.70 10.01
CA PHE A 219 18.49 -3.07 9.87
C PHE A 219 17.89 -3.41 11.24
N ARG A 220 16.58 -3.15 11.41
CA ARG A 220 15.86 -3.46 12.64
C ARG A 220 15.97 -4.94 12.99
N ARG A 221 16.27 -5.24 14.25
CA ARG A 221 16.23 -6.62 14.78
C ARG A 221 14.80 -7.15 14.77
N GLY A 222 14.65 -8.43 14.49
CA GLY A 222 13.35 -9.12 14.45
C GLY A 222 12.61 -9.01 13.12
N LEU A 223 13.15 -8.26 12.15
CA LEU A 223 12.62 -8.20 10.78
C LEU A 223 13.61 -8.84 9.79
N PRO A 224 13.13 -9.36 8.64
CA PRO A 224 13.99 -9.77 7.55
C PRO A 224 14.93 -8.62 7.13
N PRO A 225 16.20 -8.90 6.78
CA PRO A 225 17.13 -7.86 6.36
C PRO A 225 16.54 -6.98 5.25
N GLY A 226 16.62 -5.66 5.42
CA GLY A 226 16.12 -4.67 4.45
C GLY A 226 14.61 -4.40 4.47
N ASP A 227 13.81 -5.16 5.22
CA ASP A 227 12.39 -4.83 5.43
C ASP A 227 12.24 -3.45 6.10
N GLY A 228 11.34 -2.62 5.58
CA GLY A 228 11.18 -1.23 5.99
C GLY A 228 12.26 -0.25 5.49
N VAL A 229 13.21 -0.68 4.65
CA VAL A 229 14.30 0.16 4.16
C VAL A 229 14.42 0.08 2.64
N LEU A 230 14.24 1.18 1.93
CA LEU A 230 14.38 1.30 0.46
C LEU A 230 15.26 2.49 0.03
N PHE A 231 15.47 3.47 0.90
CA PHE A 231 16.42 4.57 0.74
C PHE A 231 17.57 4.45 1.72
N TYR A 232 18.77 4.80 1.29
CA TYR A 232 19.95 4.84 2.14
C TYR A 232 20.54 6.25 2.26
N PRO A 233 21.23 6.57 3.37
CA PRO A 233 21.96 7.82 3.48
C PRO A 233 23.08 7.88 2.43
N GLY A 234 23.11 8.95 1.62
CA GLY A 234 24.11 9.10 0.56
C GLY A 234 25.54 9.22 1.07
N GLU A 235 25.73 9.74 2.28
CA GLU A 235 27.03 9.92 2.94
C GLU A 235 27.76 8.60 3.20
N VAL A 236 27.02 7.47 3.25
CA VAL A 236 27.61 6.14 3.40
C VAL A 236 28.27 5.66 2.10
N PHE A 237 27.81 6.16 0.94
CA PHE A 237 28.24 5.69 -0.38
C PHE A 237 28.99 6.75 -1.20
N SER A 238 28.94 8.01 -0.79
CA SER A 238 29.47 9.15 -1.54
C SER A 238 29.65 10.37 -0.62
N SER A 239 30.15 11.49 -1.16
CA SER A 239 30.16 12.79 -0.46
C SER A 239 28.82 13.54 -0.53
N SER A 240 27.76 12.92 -1.06
CA SER A 240 26.44 13.53 -1.18
C SER A 240 25.66 13.45 0.12
N HIS A 241 25.03 14.54 0.52
CA HIS A 241 24.06 14.57 1.63
C HIS A 241 22.66 14.10 1.23
N GLU A 242 22.42 13.86 -0.07
CA GLU A 242 21.14 13.39 -0.58
C GLU A 242 20.95 11.89 -0.33
N PRO A 243 19.72 11.42 -0.03
CA PRO A 243 19.45 10.00 0.08
C PRO A 243 19.64 9.31 -1.28
N VAL A 244 20.14 8.06 -1.26
CA VAL A 244 20.30 7.23 -2.44
C VAL A 244 19.24 6.13 -2.50
N ALA A 245 18.69 5.91 -3.69
CA ALA A 245 17.74 4.84 -3.94
C ALA A 245 18.43 3.47 -3.89
N SER A 246 17.73 2.48 -3.33
CA SER A 246 18.18 1.08 -3.41
C SER A 246 17.85 0.48 -4.78
N THR A 247 18.61 -0.55 -5.19
CA THR A 247 18.21 -1.39 -6.35
C THR A 247 16.80 -1.95 -6.19
N ARG A 248 16.35 -2.20 -4.96
CA ARG A 248 15.00 -2.72 -4.66
C ARG A 248 13.91 -1.70 -4.98
N LEU A 249 14.15 -0.42 -4.67
CA LEU A 249 13.27 0.68 -5.06
C LEU A 249 13.19 0.83 -6.59
N GLU A 250 14.32 0.68 -7.28
CA GLU A 250 14.35 0.69 -8.75
C GLU A 250 13.61 -0.50 -9.37
N ARG A 251 13.64 -1.67 -8.70
CA ARG A 251 12.84 -2.84 -9.11
C ARG A 251 11.35 -2.67 -8.82
N LEU A 252 10.99 -2.02 -7.72
CA LEU A 252 9.62 -1.56 -7.48
C LEU A 252 9.14 -0.64 -8.60
N LEU A 253 9.92 0.38 -8.96
CA LEU A 253 9.60 1.27 -10.09
C LEU A 253 9.43 0.48 -11.39
N SER A 254 10.31 -0.50 -11.64
CA SER A 254 10.20 -1.37 -12.82
C SER A 254 8.91 -2.19 -12.82
N GLY A 255 8.49 -2.72 -11.67
CA GLY A 255 7.24 -3.44 -11.50
C GLY A 255 6.02 -2.55 -11.73
N LEU A 256 6.05 -1.31 -11.20
CA LEU A 256 5.00 -0.31 -11.47
C LEU A 256 4.90 0.04 -12.95
N GLN A 257 6.03 0.20 -13.64
CA GLN A 257 6.04 0.43 -15.08
C GLN A 257 5.44 -0.76 -15.85
N ASP A 258 5.71 -2.00 -15.44
CA ASP A 258 5.06 -3.18 -16.03
C ASP A 258 3.53 -3.10 -15.91
N ILE A 259 3.02 -2.63 -14.76
CA ILE A 259 1.59 -2.42 -14.56
C ILE A 259 1.02 -1.34 -15.48
N GLU A 260 1.75 -0.26 -15.73
CA GLU A 260 1.31 0.76 -16.69
C GLU A 260 1.24 0.20 -18.12
N TYR A 261 2.16 -0.69 -18.53
CA TYR A 261 2.04 -1.41 -19.81
C TYR A 261 0.79 -2.30 -19.86
N LEU A 262 0.55 -3.09 -18.80
CA LEU A 262 -0.63 -3.95 -18.71
C LEU A 262 -1.93 -3.14 -18.71
N LYS A 263 -1.91 -1.95 -18.12
CA LYS A 263 -3.03 -1.01 -18.15
C LYS A 263 -3.32 -0.52 -19.57
N LEU A 264 -2.29 -0.07 -20.31
CA LEU A 264 -2.44 0.32 -21.72
C LEU A 264 -3.01 -0.83 -22.57
N TYR A 265 -2.55 -2.05 -22.32
CA TYR A 265 -3.10 -3.24 -22.98
C TYR A 265 -4.57 -3.47 -22.61
N SER A 266 -4.92 -3.37 -21.33
CA SER A 266 -6.30 -3.55 -20.85
C SER A 266 -7.29 -2.50 -21.37
N GLU A 267 -6.81 -1.27 -21.63
CA GLU A 267 -7.62 -0.20 -22.21
C GLU A 267 -8.01 -0.48 -23.67
N LYS A 268 -7.21 -1.30 -24.39
CA LYS A 268 -7.47 -1.69 -25.78
C LYS A 268 -8.25 -3.00 -25.91
N PHE A 269 -8.01 -3.93 -25.00
CA PHE A 269 -8.50 -5.30 -25.05
C PHE A 269 -9.46 -5.57 -23.90
N SER A 270 -8.93 -5.99 -22.75
CA SER A 270 -9.67 -6.16 -21.50
C SER A 270 -8.69 -6.43 -20.36
N ARG A 271 -9.16 -6.34 -19.11
CA ARG A 271 -8.35 -6.71 -17.95
C ARG A 271 -8.05 -8.21 -17.95
N GLU A 272 -9.02 -9.03 -18.33
CA GLU A 272 -8.91 -10.48 -18.43
C GLU A 272 -7.82 -10.88 -19.44
N GLU A 273 -7.78 -10.23 -20.61
CA GLU A 273 -6.72 -10.46 -21.59
C GLU A 273 -5.35 -9.98 -21.11
N SER A 274 -5.27 -8.90 -20.32
CA SER A 274 -4.00 -8.46 -19.72
C SER A 274 -3.46 -9.47 -18.69
N ILE A 275 -4.34 -10.16 -17.96
CA ILE A 275 -3.95 -11.26 -17.05
C ILE A 275 -3.52 -12.48 -17.86
N ALA A 276 -4.29 -12.85 -18.88
CA ALA A 276 -3.92 -13.94 -19.77
C ALA A 276 -2.56 -13.70 -20.43
N LEU A 277 -2.20 -12.45 -20.72
CA LEU A 277 -0.89 -12.07 -21.23
C LEU A 277 0.24 -12.36 -20.23
N LEU A 278 0.06 -12.06 -18.93
CA LEU A 278 1.03 -12.40 -17.89
C LEU A 278 1.31 -13.90 -17.82
N GLU A 279 0.27 -14.71 -17.93
CA GLU A 279 0.36 -16.17 -17.89
C GLU A 279 0.98 -16.73 -19.18
N LYS A 280 0.51 -16.25 -20.35
CA LYS A 280 0.99 -16.65 -21.68
C LYS A 280 2.49 -16.40 -21.86
N THR A 281 2.97 -15.27 -21.36
CA THR A 281 4.39 -14.88 -21.47
C THR A 281 5.26 -15.51 -20.39
N GLY A 282 4.65 -16.13 -19.37
CA GLY A 282 5.34 -16.73 -18.24
C GLY A 282 5.86 -15.71 -17.22
N VAL A 283 5.36 -14.48 -17.23
CA VAL A 283 5.77 -13.44 -16.27
C VAL A 283 5.27 -13.78 -14.87
N TYR A 284 3.97 -14.06 -14.73
CA TYR A 284 3.35 -14.30 -13.43
C TYR A 284 2.12 -15.19 -13.56
N LEU A 285 2.11 -16.32 -12.84
CA LEU A 285 0.97 -17.24 -12.72
C LEU A 285 0.42 -17.28 -11.29
N GLY A 286 1.19 -16.84 -10.30
CA GLY A 286 0.79 -16.83 -8.89
C GLY A 286 1.98 -16.61 -7.98
N PRO A 287 1.77 -16.50 -6.67
CA PRO A 287 2.79 -16.05 -5.74
C PRO A 287 3.93 -17.05 -5.54
N GLU A 288 3.84 -18.28 -6.04
CA GLU A 288 4.94 -19.26 -6.07
C GLU A 288 5.41 -19.59 -7.50
N ARG A 289 4.78 -18.99 -8.51
CA ARG A 289 4.99 -19.33 -9.94
C ARG A 289 5.08 -18.04 -10.76
N TYR A 290 6.28 -17.53 -10.90
CA TYR A 290 6.59 -16.33 -11.68
C TYR A 290 8.02 -16.40 -12.21
N THR A 291 8.33 -15.57 -13.20
CA THR A 291 9.65 -15.62 -13.83
C THR A 291 10.76 -15.19 -12.88
N LEU A 292 11.90 -15.90 -12.96
CA LEU A 292 13.16 -15.49 -12.32
C LEU A 292 14.10 -14.78 -13.32
N ASP A 293 13.71 -14.71 -14.58
CA ASP A 293 14.49 -14.17 -15.69
C ASP A 293 13.83 -12.91 -16.26
N HIS A 294 14.60 -12.15 -17.04
CA HIS A 294 14.08 -10.94 -17.67
C HIS A 294 13.24 -11.21 -18.93
N MET A 295 13.57 -12.29 -19.66
CA MET A 295 13.03 -12.57 -21.00
C MET A 295 11.49 -12.61 -21.06
N PRO A 296 10.75 -13.25 -20.13
CA PRO A 296 9.29 -13.20 -20.13
C PRO A 296 8.71 -11.78 -20.10
N VAL A 297 9.37 -10.87 -19.36
CA VAL A 297 8.90 -9.49 -19.25
C VAL A 297 9.14 -8.72 -20.55
N ASP A 298 10.26 -8.96 -21.22
CA ASP A 298 10.53 -8.37 -22.55
C ASP A 298 9.55 -8.90 -23.60
N MET A 299 9.22 -10.19 -23.55
CA MET A 299 8.20 -10.79 -24.43
C MET A 299 6.83 -10.14 -24.21
N MET A 300 6.42 -9.95 -22.95
CA MET A 300 5.18 -9.24 -22.61
C MET A 300 5.19 -7.81 -23.15
N ARG A 301 6.26 -7.05 -22.91
CA ARG A 301 6.36 -5.66 -23.39
C ARG A 301 6.38 -5.58 -24.92
N ALA A 302 7.05 -6.51 -25.60
CA ALA A 302 7.07 -6.60 -27.05
C ALA A 302 5.67 -6.92 -27.62
N GLU A 303 4.94 -7.84 -27.00
CA GLU A 303 3.56 -8.15 -27.39
C GLU A 303 2.66 -6.92 -27.25
N ILE A 304 2.76 -6.19 -26.12
CA ILE A 304 2.02 -4.93 -25.90
C ILE A 304 2.41 -3.90 -26.96
N TYR A 305 3.71 -3.71 -27.22
CA TYR A 305 4.18 -2.74 -28.22
C TYR A 305 3.68 -3.04 -29.65
N HIS A 306 3.57 -4.31 -30.02
CA HIS A 306 3.09 -4.69 -31.35
C HIS A 306 1.56 -4.63 -31.49
N THR A 307 0.84 -4.73 -30.37
CA THR A 307 -0.63 -4.84 -30.38
C THR A 307 -1.34 -3.55 -30.00
N CYS A 308 -0.71 -2.63 -29.25
CA CYS A 308 -1.26 -1.34 -28.82
C CYS A 308 -0.90 -0.19 -29.76
#